data_AF-A0A936H756-F1
#
_entry.id   AF-A0A936H756-F1
#
_cell.length_a   1.000
_cell.length_b   1.000
_cell.length_c   1.000
_cell.angle_alpha   90.00
_cell.angle_beta   90.00
_cell.angle_gamma   90.00
#
_symmetry.space_group_name_H-M   'P 1'
#
loop_
_entity.id
_entity.type
_entity.pdbx_description
1 polymer ?
#
loop_
_entity_poly.entity_id
_entity_poly.type
_entity_poly.pdbx_seq_one_letter_code
_entity_poly.pdbx_strand_id
1 'polypeptide(L)'
;METPANLIESLWEQIENFGKTSYELSKLKILESSILIVSSLVAKVSVILVASMAVLVFNIGIAFFLGDLLGKIYYGFFIVAAFYFFVAVILHFALYKWLKRPVSNLIINQVLP
;
A
#
# COMPACT_ATOMS: atom_id res chain seq x y z
N MET A 1 21.54 59.91 8.74
CA MET A 1 20.66 59.31 9.77
C MET A 1 19.70 58.39 9.02
N GLU A 2 19.92 57.08 9.10
CA GLU A 2 19.08 56.10 8.42
C GLU A 2 17.84 55.85 9.27
N THR A 3 16.69 56.28 8.77
CA THR A 3 15.41 56.23 9.48
C THR A 3 14.98 54.76 9.65
N PRO A 4 14.54 54.35 10.86
CA PRO A 4 14.15 52.96 11.16
C PRO A 4 13.03 52.42 10.26
N ALA A 5 12.27 53.30 9.59
CA ALA A 5 11.28 52.94 8.59
C ALA A 5 11.87 52.19 7.38
N ASN A 6 13.02 52.63 6.85
CA ASN A 6 13.62 52.03 5.65
C ASN A 6 14.18 50.61 5.93
N LEU A 7 14.61 50.35 7.17
CA LEU A 7 15.05 49.03 7.59
C LEU A 7 13.87 48.06 7.66
N ILE A 8 12.73 48.49 8.21
CA ILE A 8 11.51 47.68 8.27
C ILE A 8 10.98 47.38 6.87
N GLU A 9 11.02 48.35 5.96
CA GLU A 9 10.60 48.20 4.57
C GLU A 9 11.50 47.19 3.82
N SER A 10 12.83 47.30 3.96
CA SER A 10 13.76 46.36 3.32
C SER A 10 13.69 44.92 3.86
N LEU A 11 13.29 44.75 5.13
CA LEU A 11 13.02 43.44 5.71
C LEU A 11 11.68 42.87 5.24
N TRP A 12 10.66 43.72 5.08
CA TRP A 12 9.37 43.31 4.51
C TRP A 12 9.52 42.81 3.07
N GLU A 13 10.28 43.54 2.26
CA GLU A 13 10.56 43.19 0.86
C GLU A 13 11.34 41.87 0.74
N GLN A 14 12.29 41.63 1.65
CA GLN A 14 12.98 40.34 1.73
C GLN A 14 12.04 39.21 2.15
N ILE A 15 11.21 39.40 3.19
CA ILE A 15 10.25 38.39 3.64
C ILE A 15 9.24 38.04 2.54
N GLU A 16 8.80 39.03 1.77
CA GLU A 16 7.91 38.82 0.62
C GLU A 16 8.62 38.01 -0.48
N ASN A 17 9.87 38.35 -0.81
CA ASN A 17 10.67 37.61 -1.79
C ASN A 17 11.00 36.19 -1.32
N PHE A 18 11.34 35.99 -0.04
CA PHE A 18 11.58 34.68 0.57
C PHE A 18 10.30 33.85 0.65
N GLY A 19 9.16 34.47 0.98
CA GLY A 19 7.85 33.82 1.01
C GLY A 19 7.38 33.39 -0.37
N LYS A 20 7.58 34.24 -1.38
CA LYS A 20 7.26 33.95 -2.78
C LYS A 20 8.12 32.81 -3.33
N THR A 21 9.42 32.82 -3.03
CA THR A 21 10.33 31.74 -3.41
C THR A 21 10.00 30.43 -2.66
N SER A 22 9.69 30.50 -1.37
CA SER A 22 9.31 29.32 -0.56
C SER A 22 8.00 28.68 -1.03
N TYR A 23 7.05 29.50 -1.50
CA TYR A 23 5.80 29.05 -2.10
C TYR A 23 6.03 28.35 -3.45
N GLU A 24 6.85 28.93 -4.33
CA GLU A 24 7.22 28.30 -5.60
C GLU A 24 7.98 26.99 -5.41
N LEU A 25 8.94 26.95 -4.49
CA LEU A 25 9.69 25.74 -4.15
C LEU A 25 8.77 24.66 -3.55
N SER A 26 7.81 25.03 -2.69
CA SER A 26 6.85 24.08 -2.13
C SER A 26 5.94 23.50 -3.20
N LYS A 27 5.43 24.35 -4.11
CA LYS A 27 4.61 23.91 -5.25
C LYS A 27 5.39 22.92 -6.14
N LEU A 28 6.65 23.22 -6.43
CA LEU A 28 7.51 22.37 -7.25
C LEU A 28 7.81 21.03 -6.55
N LYS A 29 8.17 21.07 -5.25
CA LYS A 29 8.46 19.88 -4.44
C LYS A 29 7.25 18.96 -4.26
N ILE A 30 6.05 19.54 -4.09
CA ILE A 30 4.79 18.78 -4.02
C ILE A 30 4.54 18.06 -5.36
N LEU A 31 4.75 18.76 -6.49
CA LEU A 31 4.57 18.17 -7.81
C LEU A 31 5.57 17.03 -8.06
N GLU A 32 6.86 17.25 -7.81
CA GLU A 32 7.91 16.24 -7.95
C GLU A 32 7.67 15.02 -7.06
N SER A 33 7.33 15.23 -5.79
CA SER A 33 7.04 14.13 -4.86
C SER A 33 5.79 13.36 -5.29
N SER A 34 4.75 14.05 -5.78
CA SER A 34 3.55 13.40 -6.34
C SER A 34 3.91 12.55 -7.55
N ILE A 35 4.74 13.05 -8.45
CA ILE A 35 5.19 12.30 -9.64
C ILE A 35 5.99 11.05 -9.22
N LEU A 36 6.90 11.17 -8.24
CA LEU A 36 7.67 10.04 -7.71
C LEU A 36 6.77 8.96 -7.09
N ILE A 37 5.81 9.37 -6.26
CA ILE A 37 4.86 8.46 -5.62
C ILE A 37 4.01 7.76 -6.68
N VAL A 38 3.40 8.52 -7.60
CA VAL A 38 2.54 7.96 -8.67
C VAL A 38 3.34 7.03 -9.57
N SER A 39 4.56 7.42 -9.98
CA SER A 39 5.41 6.58 -10.84
C SER A 39 5.76 5.27 -10.15
N SER A 40 6.11 5.30 -8.87
CA SER A 40 6.38 4.09 -8.09
C SER A 40 5.13 3.22 -7.88
N LEU A 41 3.96 3.85 -7.72
CA LEU A 41 2.70 3.17 -7.54
C LEU A 41 2.27 2.47 -8.84
N VAL A 42 2.35 3.16 -9.98
CA VAL A 42 2.02 2.61 -11.30
C VAL A 42 2.91 1.41 -11.61
N ALA A 43 4.22 1.49 -11.34
CA ALA A 43 5.13 0.37 -11.53
C ALA A 43 4.79 -0.82 -10.60
N LYS A 44 4.47 -0.58 -9.33
CA LYS A 44 4.08 -1.66 -8.41
C LYS A 44 2.73 -2.28 -8.80
N VAL A 45 1.74 -1.45 -9.12
CA VAL A 45 0.40 -1.88 -9.51
C VAL A 45 0.44 -2.67 -10.81
N SER A 46 1.24 -2.26 -11.79
CA SER A 46 1.38 -3.01 -13.06
C SER A 46 1.94 -4.42 -12.81
N VAL A 47 2.98 -4.54 -11.98
CA VAL A 47 3.54 -5.85 -11.60
C VAL A 47 2.51 -6.70 -10.85
N ILE A 48 1.80 -6.12 -9.89
CA ILE A 48 0.74 -6.81 -9.13
C ILE A 48 -0.38 -7.27 -10.06
N LEU A 49 -0.77 -6.44 -11.03
CA LEU A 49 -1.82 -6.76 -12.00
C LEU A 49 -1.41 -7.98 -12.84
N VAL A 50 -0.21 -7.96 -13.43
CA VAL A 50 0.30 -9.09 -14.23
C VAL A 50 0.44 -10.35 -13.39
N ALA A 51 0.99 -10.24 -12.17
CA ALA A 51 1.09 -11.36 -11.25
C ALA A 51 -0.29 -11.93 -10.88
N SER A 52 -1.27 -11.06 -10.60
CA SER A 52 -2.64 -11.48 -10.28
C SER A 52 -3.30 -12.22 -11.45
N MET A 53 -3.12 -11.73 -12.69
CA MET A 53 -3.61 -12.39 -13.89
C MET A 53 -2.95 -13.77 -14.06
N ALA A 54 -1.63 -13.86 -13.88
CA ALA A 54 -0.91 -15.13 -13.96
C ALA A 54 -1.42 -16.14 -12.92
N VAL A 55 -1.62 -15.73 -11.66
CA VAL A 55 -2.16 -16.58 -10.59
C VAL A 55 -3.60 -17.01 -10.87
N LEU A 56 -4.42 -16.15 -11.49
CA LEU A 56 -5.80 -16.46 -11.86
C LEU A 56 -5.83 -17.53 -12.95
N VAL A 57 -5.05 -17.35 -14.02
CA VAL A 57 -4.91 -18.34 -15.09
C VAL A 57 -4.35 -19.66 -14.55
N PHE A 58 -3.37 -19.59 -13.65
CA PHE A 58 -2.80 -20.78 -13.01
C PHE A 58 -3.84 -21.55 -12.19
N ASN A 59 -4.69 -20.86 -11.44
CA ASN A 59 -5.82 -21.48 -10.71
C ASN A 59 -6.80 -22.19 -11.64
N ILE A 60 -7.17 -21.53 -12.74
CA ILE A 60 -8.04 -22.13 -13.76
C ILE A 60 -7.34 -23.36 -14.36
N GLY A 61 -6.05 -23.27 -14.68
CA GLY A 61 -5.26 -24.39 -15.19
C GLY A 61 -5.24 -25.60 -14.26
N ILE A 62 -5.04 -25.37 -12.95
CA ILE A 62 -5.13 -26.42 -11.92
C ILE A 62 -6.53 -27.03 -11.90
N ALA A 63 -7.58 -26.20 -11.89
CA ALA A 63 -8.96 -26.67 -11.87
C ALA A 63 -9.28 -27.51 -13.13
N PHE A 64 -8.81 -27.11 -14.31
CA PHE A 64 -8.98 -27.87 -15.54
C PHE A 64 -8.18 -29.18 -15.52
N PHE A 65 -6.93 -29.16 -15.06
CA PHE A 65 -6.09 -30.35 -14.98
C PHE A 65 -6.68 -31.41 -14.04
N LEU A 66 -7.10 -30.99 -12.84
CA LEU A 66 -7.84 -31.87 -11.92
C LEU A 66 -9.19 -32.28 -12.51
N GLY A 67 -9.89 -31.37 -13.15
CA GLY A 67 -11.18 -31.64 -13.79
C GLY A 67 -11.10 -32.71 -14.88
N ASP A 68 -10.06 -32.67 -15.70
CA ASP A 68 -9.80 -33.64 -16.76
C ASP A 68 -9.41 -35.00 -16.19
N LEU A 69 -8.57 -35.02 -15.16
CA LEU A 69 -8.18 -36.25 -14.45
C LEU A 69 -9.38 -36.97 -13.80
N LEU A 70 -10.36 -36.20 -13.30
CA LEU A 70 -11.61 -36.72 -12.74
C LEU A 70 -12.73 -36.91 -13.80
N GLY A 71 -12.45 -36.64 -15.07
CA GLY A 71 -13.37 -36.80 -16.21
C GLY A 71 -14.49 -35.76 -16.29
N LYS A 72 -14.59 -34.82 -15.34
CA LYS A 72 -15.50 -33.67 -15.39
C LYS A 72 -14.88 -32.43 -14.75
N ILE A 73 -14.91 -31.32 -15.49
CA ILE A 73 -14.36 -30.02 -15.08
C ILE A 73 -14.92 -29.53 -13.74
N TYR A 74 -16.21 -29.77 -13.46
CA TYR A 74 -16.86 -29.36 -12.22
C TYR A 74 -16.19 -29.92 -10.95
N TYR A 75 -15.62 -31.14 -11.03
CA TYR A 75 -14.92 -31.74 -9.89
C TYR A 75 -13.59 -31.04 -9.60
N GLY A 76 -12.89 -30.58 -10.63
CA GLY A 76 -11.65 -29.83 -10.45
C GLY A 76 -11.86 -28.52 -9.70
N PHE A 77 -12.90 -27.76 -10.07
CA PHE A 77 -13.29 -26.56 -9.31
C PHE A 77 -13.72 -26.88 -7.88
N PHE A 78 -14.44 -27.98 -7.66
CA PHE A 78 -14.87 -28.39 -6.32
C PHE A 78 -13.69 -28.73 -5.41
N ILE A 79 -12.68 -29.42 -5.93
CA ILE A 79 -11.46 -29.76 -5.17
C ILE A 79 -10.66 -28.49 -4.82
N VAL A 80 -10.49 -27.59 -5.78
CA VAL A 80 -9.79 -26.31 -5.55
C VAL A 80 -10.54 -25.47 -4.50
N ALA A 81 -11.87 -25.41 -4.57
CA ALA A 81 -12.69 -24.73 -3.57
C ALA A 81 -12.58 -25.36 -2.18
N ALA A 82 -12.61 -26.69 -2.08
CA ALA A 82 -12.44 -27.41 -0.81
C ALA A 82 -11.05 -27.16 -0.20
N PHE A 83 -10.00 -27.12 -1.03
CA PHE A 83 -8.65 -26.77 -0.60
C PHE A 83 -8.60 -25.36 -0.04
N TYR A 84 -9.17 -24.37 -0.74
CA TYR A 84 -9.23 -23.00 -0.26
C TYR A 84 -10.02 -22.85 1.05
N PHE A 85 -11.14 -23.57 1.18
CA PHE A 85 -11.91 -23.60 2.42
C PHE A 85 -11.09 -24.17 3.59
N PHE A 86 -10.37 -25.28 3.36
CA PHE A 86 -9.54 -25.90 4.38
C PHE A 86 -8.40 -24.97 4.83
N VAL A 87 -7.73 -24.31 3.88
CA VAL A 87 -6.71 -23.29 4.17
C VAL A 87 -7.30 -22.12 4.96
N ALA A 88 -8.51 -21.66 4.62
CA ALA A 88 -9.19 -20.58 5.35
C ALA A 88 -9.51 -20.97 6.80
N VAL A 89 -9.96 -22.20 7.05
CA VAL A 89 -10.20 -22.71 8.41
C VAL A 89 -8.88 -22.78 9.20
N ILE A 90 -7.82 -23.32 8.60
CA ILE A 90 -6.50 -23.39 9.24
C ILE A 90 -6.00 -21.98 9.57
N LEU A 91 -6.09 -21.05 8.61
CA LEU A 91 -5.74 -19.65 8.83
C LEU A 91 -6.56 -19.06 9.95
N HIS A 92 -7.88 -19.25 10.00
CA HIS A 92 -8.71 -18.71 11.07
C HIS A 92 -8.23 -19.18 12.46
N PHE A 93 -7.93 -20.47 12.64
CA PHE A 93 -7.40 -20.98 13.90
C PHE A 93 -5.98 -20.51 14.20
N ALA A 94 -5.10 -20.51 13.19
CA ALA A 94 -3.71 -20.06 13.33
C ALA A 94 -3.64 -18.56 13.63
N LEU A 95 -4.35 -17.74 12.87
CA LEU A 95 -4.44 -16.28 13.05
C LEU A 95 -5.10 -15.93 14.38
N TYR A 96 -6.12 -16.65 14.82
CA TYR A 96 -6.68 -16.45 16.16
C TYR A 96 -5.65 -16.69 17.28
N LYS A 97 -4.77 -17.69 17.11
CA LYS A 97 -3.72 -18.00 18.09
C LYS A 97 -2.49 -17.08 17.96
N TRP A 98 -2.13 -16.69 16.74
CA TRP A 98 -0.92 -15.93 16.40
C TRP A 98 -1.11 -14.42 16.45
N LEU A 99 -2.30 -13.89 16.14
CA LEU A 99 -2.56 -12.44 16.12
C LEU A 99 -3.02 -11.95 17.48
N LYS A 100 -3.84 -12.74 18.19
CA LYS A 100 -4.39 -12.34 19.49
C LYS A 100 -3.33 -12.20 20.59
N ARG A 101 -2.25 -13.00 20.55
CA ARG A 101 -1.17 -12.95 21.55
C ARG A 101 -0.23 -11.73 21.45
N PRO A 102 0.39 -11.42 20.30
CA PRO A 102 1.26 -10.26 20.18
C PRO A 102 0.48 -8.95 20.21
N VAL A 103 -0.72 -8.87 19.60
CA VAL A 103 -1.52 -7.64 19.62
C VAL A 103 -1.96 -7.30 21.05
N SER A 104 -2.38 -8.29 21.84
CA SER A 104 -2.73 -8.05 23.25
C SER A 104 -1.51 -7.67 24.09
N ASN A 105 -0.34 -8.28 23.87
CA ASN A 105 0.88 -7.91 24.59
C ASN A 105 1.41 -6.53 24.22
N LEU A 106 1.27 -6.12 22.95
CA LEU A 106 1.65 -4.77 22.50
C LEU A 106 0.75 -3.70 23.12
N ILE A 107 -0.57 -3.94 23.15
CA ILE A 107 -1.52 -3.00 23.77
C ILE A 107 -1.27 -2.90 25.28
N ILE A 108 -1.01 -4.01 25.97
CA ILE A 108 -0.77 -4.00 27.42
C ILE A 108 0.53 -3.28 27.78
N ASN A 109 1.63 -3.52 27.05
CA ASN A 109 2.91 -2.82 27.27
C ASN A 109 2.89 -1.34 26.88
N GLN A 110 1.90 -0.90 26.09
CA GLN A 110 1.78 0.50 25.70
C GLN A 110 0.86 1.29 26.65
N VAL A 111 0.06 0.60 27.47
CA VAL A 111 -0.91 1.19 28.40
C VAL A 111 -0.45 1.11 29.86
N LEU A 112 0.38 0.13 30.25
CA LEU A 112 1.07 0.16 31.54
C LEU A 112 2.52 0.64 31.35
N PRO A 113 2.90 1.82 31.90
CA PRO A 113 4.32 2.18 32.03
C PRO A 113 5.08 1.26 32.99
#